data_AF-A0A3D2UQT0-F1
#
_entry.id   AF-A0A3D2UQT0-F1
#
_cell.length_a   1.000
_cell.length_b   1.000
_cell.length_c   1.000
_cell.angle_alpha   90.00
_cell.angle_beta   90.00
_cell.angle_gamma   90.00
#
_symmetry.space_group_name_H-M   'P 1'
#
loop_
_entity.id
_entity.type
_entity.pdbx_description
1 polymer ?
#
loop_
_entity_poly.entity_id
_entity_poly.type
_entity_poly.pdbx_seq_one_letter_code
_entity_poly.pdbx_strand_id
1 'polypeptide(L)'
;YESENYEIAIIYFDESLTNLPESPLLFENLFEIYFYRGNSYSSLNKPEFAIQDYNKAFQFNQQNEHLYYNRGNAYGDLGEYERAIQDYD
;
A
#
# COMPACT_ATOMS: atom_id res chain seq x y z
N TYR A 1 -4.36 -18.58 -9.70
CA TYR A 1 -3.03 -18.78 -9.10
C TYR A 1 -2.45 -17.48 -8.58
N GLU A 2 -2.09 -16.50 -9.43
CA GLU A 2 -1.50 -15.24 -8.93
C GLU A 2 -2.50 -14.37 -8.15
N SER A 3 -3.75 -14.22 -8.62
CA SER A 3 -4.80 -13.47 -7.92
C SER A 3 -5.12 -14.03 -6.52
N GLU A 4 -5.17 -15.36 -6.39
CA GLU A 4 -5.42 -16.04 -5.11
C GLU A 4 -4.31 -15.75 -4.09
N ASN A 5 -3.06 -15.63 -4.54
CA ASN A 5 -1.95 -15.29 -3.66
C ASN A 5 -2.08 -13.86 -3.11
N TYR A 6 -2.55 -12.90 -3.91
CA TYR A 6 -2.77 -11.53 -3.45
C TYR A 6 -3.96 -11.42 -2.48
N GLU A 7 -5.02 -12.19 -2.69
CA GLU A 7 -6.16 -12.24 -1.75
C GLU A 7 -5.76 -12.82 -0.40
N ILE A 8 -4.97 -13.90 -0.39
CA ILE A 8 -4.42 -14.48 0.85
C ILE A 8 -3.49 -13.48 1.55
N ALA A 9 -2.66 -12.76 0.79
CA ALA A 9 -1.77 -11.75 1.34
C ALA A 9 -2.57 -10.62 2.02
N ILE A 10 -3.65 -10.14 1.40
CA ILE A 10 -4.54 -9.13 1.99
C ILE A 10 -5.11 -9.61 3.32
N ILE A 11 -5.63 -10.85 3.38
CA ILE A 11 -6.17 -11.43 4.62
C ILE A 11 -5.10 -11.47 5.71
N TYR A 12 -3.88 -11.92 5.37
CA TYR A 12 -2.77 -11.96 6.31
C TYR A 12 -2.41 -10.56 6.86
N PHE A 13 -2.39 -9.54 6.00
CA PHE A 13 -2.14 -8.17 6.42
C PHE A 13 -3.26 -7.61 7.28
N ASP A 14 -4.53 -7.90 6.96
CA ASP A 14 -5.69 -7.51 7.76
C ASP A 14 -5.64 -8.13 9.17
N GLU A 15 -5.35 -9.42 9.26
CA GLU A 15 -5.14 -10.12 10.52
C GLU A 15 -3.95 -9.55 11.29
N SER A 16 -2.86 -9.24 10.59
CA SER A 16 -1.67 -8.64 11.19
C SER A 16 -2.01 -7.30 11.83
N LEU A 17 -2.72 -6.41 11.12
CA LEU A 17 -3.17 -5.11 11.63
C LEU A 17 -4.15 -5.24 12.79
N THR A 18 -4.99 -6.27 12.79
CA THR A 18 -5.97 -6.52 13.85
C THR A 18 -5.30 -6.98 15.14
N ASN A 19 -4.23 -7.77 15.03
CA ASN A 19 -3.57 -8.42 16.17
C ASN A 19 -2.32 -7.69 16.68
N LEU A 20 -2.07 -6.43 16.26
CA LEU A 20 -0.86 -5.70 16.65
C LEU A 20 -0.79 -5.49 18.18
N PRO A 21 0.19 -6.07 18.90
CA PRO A 21 0.51 -5.64 20.26
C PRO A 21 1.14 -4.24 20.18
N GLU A 22 0.80 -3.34 21.11
CA GLU A 22 1.33 -1.96 21.20
C GLU A 22 2.86 -1.96 21.45
N SER A 23 3.67 -2.16 20.41
CA SER A 23 5.14 -2.20 20.49
C SER A 23 5.76 -1.09 19.65
N PRO A 24 6.69 -0.27 20.18
CA PRO A 24 7.34 0.82 19.43
C PRO A 24 8.23 0.37 18.26
N LEU A 25 8.72 -0.88 18.24
CA LEU A 25 9.46 -1.44 17.09
C LEU A 25 8.56 -1.68 15.86
N LEU A 26 7.25 -1.47 16.01
CA LEU A 26 6.24 -1.73 14.99
C LEU A 26 6.11 -0.62 13.95
N PHE A 27 6.65 0.59 14.19
CA PHE A 27 6.53 1.68 13.22
C PHE A 27 7.13 1.33 11.85
N GLU A 28 8.23 0.58 11.81
CA GLU A 28 8.79 0.04 10.56
C GLU A 28 7.89 -1.06 9.95
N ASN A 29 7.27 -1.89 10.78
CA ASN A 29 6.39 -2.97 10.35
C ASN A 29 5.05 -2.44 9.79
N LEU A 30 4.50 -1.36 10.35
CA LEU A 30 3.27 -0.74 9.85
C LEU A 30 3.45 -0.20 8.43
N PHE A 31 4.60 0.40 8.13
CA PHE A 31 4.92 0.80 6.76
C PHE A 31 4.81 -0.40 5.82
N GLU A 32 5.51 -1.50 6.13
CA GLU A 32 5.56 -2.69 5.28
C GLU A 32 4.18 -3.32 5.10
N ILE A 33 3.41 -3.47 6.19
CA ILE A 33 2.07 -4.07 6.14
C ILE A 33 1.16 -3.27 5.19
N TYR A 34 1.07 -1.95 5.37
CA TYR A 34 0.26 -1.12 4.48
C TYR A 34 0.82 -1.10 3.05
N PHE A 35 2.14 -1.00 2.86
CA PHE A 35 2.75 -0.98 1.54
C PHE A 35 2.49 -2.27 0.75
N TYR A 36 2.71 -3.43 1.36
CA TYR A 36 2.52 -4.72 0.68
C TYR A 36 1.03 -5.08 0.51
N ARG A 37 0.15 -4.67 1.43
CA ARG A 37 -1.30 -4.78 1.21
C ARG A 37 -1.76 -3.90 0.05
N GLY A 38 -1.23 -2.68 -0.06
CA GLY A 38 -1.44 -1.81 -1.21
C GLY A 38 -0.98 -2.42 -2.53
N ASN A 39 0.21 -3.03 -2.56
CA ASN A 39 0.71 -3.75 -3.75
C ASN A 39 -0.20 -4.91 -4.16
N SER A 40 -0.76 -5.62 -3.18
CA SER A 40 -1.71 -6.72 -3.41
C SER A 40 -3.01 -6.20 -4.02
N TYR A 41 -3.54 -5.08 -3.52
CA TYR A 41 -4.70 -4.42 -4.12
C TYR A 41 -4.43 -3.90 -5.54
N SER A 42 -3.28 -3.27 -5.78
CA SER A 42 -2.88 -2.84 -7.12
C SER A 42 -2.81 -4.02 -8.10
N SER A 43 -2.21 -5.14 -7.68
CA SER A 43 -2.12 -6.37 -8.48
C SER A 43 -3.47 -6.99 -8.81
N LEU A 44 -4.49 -6.71 -7.99
CA LEU A 44 -5.89 -7.13 -8.21
C LEU A 44 -6.71 -6.10 -9.01
N ASN A 45 -6.07 -5.07 -9.59
CA ASN A 45 -6.74 -3.95 -10.25
C ASN A 45 -7.77 -3.25 -9.34
N LYS A 46 -7.40 -3.06 -8.06
CA LYS A 46 -8.19 -2.36 -7.04
C LYS A 46 -7.47 -1.08 -6.58
N PRO A 47 -7.26 -0.10 -7.48
CA PRO A 47 -6.39 1.05 -7.22
C PRO A 47 -6.88 1.95 -6.07
N GLU A 48 -8.19 2.06 -5.83
CA GLU A 48 -8.73 2.87 -4.73
C GLU A 48 -8.27 2.35 -3.36
N PHE A 49 -8.25 1.04 -3.18
CA PHE A 49 -7.77 0.40 -1.95
C PHE A 49 -6.25 0.49 -1.84
N ALA A 50 -5.54 0.33 -2.96
CA ALA A 50 -4.10 0.50 -3.01
C ALA A 50 -3.67 1.91 -2.57
N ILE A 51 -4.33 2.95 -3.08
CA ILE A 51 -4.06 4.35 -2.70
C ILE A 51 -4.32 4.59 -1.21
N GLN A 52 -5.40 4.05 -0.65
CA GLN A 52 -5.68 4.19 0.78
C GLN A 52 -4.55 3.62 1.63
N ASP A 53 -4.04 2.45 1.25
CA ASP A 53 -2.94 1.78 1.93
C ASP A 53 -1.60 2.51 1.73
N TYR A 54 -1.28 2.96 0.52
CA TYR A 54 -0.09 3.77 0.30
C TYR A 54 -0.13 5.09 1.08
N ASN A 55 -1.30 5.72 1.20
CA ASN A 55 -1.47 6.91 2.04
C ASN A 55 -1.25 6.61 3.53
N LYS A 56 -1.57 5.41 4.00
CA LYS A 56 -1.23 4.97 5.36
C LYS A 56 0.25 4.69 5.52
N ALA A 57 0.85 3.96 4.59
CA ALA A 57 2.29 3.69 4.59
C ALA A 57 3.12 4.99 4.55
N PHE A 58 2.69 5.99 3.79
CA PHE A 58 3.28 7.33 3.76
C PHE A 58 3.44 7.96 5.15
N GLN A 59 2.51 7.70 6.08
CA GLN A 59 2.57 8.25 7.44
C GLN A 59 3.76 7.72 8.25
N PHE A 60 4.31 6.57 7.85
CA PHE A 60 5.39 5.88 8.57
C PHE A 60 6.76 6.05 7.89
N ASN A 61 6.81 6.05 6.56
CA ASN A 61 8.05 6.29 5.81
C ASN A 61 7.78 7.10 4.54
N GLN A 62 8.14 8.39 4.59
CA GLN A 62 7.99 9.34 3.49
C GLN A 62 9.20 9.38 2.54
N GLN A 63 10.25 8.59 2.79
CA GLN A 63 11.47 8.58 1.99
C GLN A 63 11.53 7.38 1.05
N ASN A 64 10.54 6.49 1.09
CA ASN A 64 10.52 5.30 0.25
C ASN A 64 10.06 5.64 -1.17
N GLU A 65 10.97 5.61 -2.14
CA GLU A 65 10.68 5.93 -3.55
C GLU A 65 9.66 4.95 -4.17
N HIS A 66 9.67 3.67 -3.78
CA HIS A 66 8.71 2.68 -4.28
C HIS A 66 7.28 2.98 -3.85
N LEU A 67 7.09 3.58 -2.67
CA LEU A 67 5.78 4.04 -2.21
C LEU A 67 5.18 5.06 -3.18
N TYR A 68 5.94 6.10 -3.51
CA TYR A 68 5.48 7.13 -4.43
C TYR A 68 5.23 6.58 -5.83
N TYR A 69 6.17 5.77 -6.34
CA TYR A 69 6.00 5.13 -7.65
C TYR A 69 4.72 4.29 -7.73
N ASN A 70 4.46 3.45 -6.73
CA ASN A 70 3.28 2.57 -6.72
C ASN A 70 1.98 3.36 -6.51
N ARG A 71 2.00 4.41 -5.68
CA ARG A 71 0.83 5.28 -5.49
C ARG A 71 0.53 6.10 -6.73
N GLY A 72 1.56 6.60 -7.41
CA GLY A 72 1.46 7.29 -8.70
C GLY A 72 0.85 6.40 -9.78
N ASN A 73 1.29 5.14 -9.88
CA ASN A 73 0.68 4.16 -10.79
C ASN A 73 -0.80 3.96 -10.48
N ALA A 74 -1.15 3.77 -9.21
CA ALA A 74 -2.55 3.57 -8.80
C ALA A 74 -3.43 4.81 -9.08
N TYR A 75 -2.90 6.03 -8.92
CA TYR A 75 -3.59 7.25 -9.34
C TYR A 75 -3.77 7.29 -10.87
N GLY A 76 -2.76 6.87 -11.63
CA GLY A 76 -2.84 6.74 -13.09
C GLY A 76 -3.92 5.75 -13.54
N ASP A 77 -4.04 4.62 -12.86
CA ASP A 77 -5.08 3.60 -13.12
C ASP A 77 -6.50 4.15 -12.88
N LEU A 78 -6.66 5.13 -11.99
CA LEU A 78 -7.91 5.87 -11.75
C LEU A 78 -8.13 7.06 -12.68
N GLY A 79 -7.14 7.40 -13.52
CA GLY A 79 -7.16 8.60 -14.35
C GLY A 79 -6.89 9.90 -13.58
N GLU A 80 -6.41 9.84 -12.33
CA GLU A 80 -6.02 10.99 -11.52
C GLU A 80 -4.59 11.45 -11.86
N TYR A 81 -4.38 11.83 -13.12
CA TYR A 81 -3.04 12.05 -13.67
C TYR A 81 -2.25 13.17 -12.98
N GLU A 82 -2.91 14.23 -12.51
CA GLU A 82 -2.23 15.32 -11.78
C GLU A 82 -1.62 14.82 -10.47
N ARG A 83 -2.29 13.90 -9.77
CA ARG A 83 -1.77 13.28 -8.54
C ARG A 83 -0.68 12.26 -8.85
N ALA A 84 -0.82 11.52 -9.95
CA ALA A 84 0.21 10.60 -10.40
C ALA A 84 1.52 11.34 -10.70
N ILE A 85 1.47 12.47 -11.42
CA ILE A 85 2.63 13.31 -11.72
C ILE A 85 3.27 13.85 -10.44
N GLN A 86 2.46 14.34 -9.49
CA GLN A 86 2.96 14.81 -8.20
C GLN A 86 3.72 13.74 -7.40
N ASP A 87 3.34 12.47 -7.55
CA ASP A 87 4.04 11.35 -6.92
C ASP A 87 5.31 10.94 -7.68
N TYR A 88 5.50 11.33 -8.94
CA TYR A 88 6.71 11.01 -9.71
C TYR A 88 7.79 12.09 -9.66
N ASP A 89 7.42 13.34 -9.34
CA ASP A 89 8.31 14.51 -9.27
C ASP A 89 9.05 14.61 -7.92
#